data_AF-A0A259HZY5-F1
#
_entry.id   AF-A0A259HZY5-F1
#
_cell.length_a   1.000
_cell.length_b   1.000
_cell.length_c   1.000
_cell.angle_alpha   90.00
_cell.angle_beta   90.00
_cell.angle_gamma   90.00
#
_symmetry.space_group_name_H-M   'P 1'
#
loop_
_entity.id
_entity.type
_entity.pdbx_description
1 polymer ?
#
loop_
_entity_poly.entity_id
_entity_poly.type
_entity_poly.pdbx_seq_one_letter_code
_entity_poly.pdbx_strand_id
1 'polypeptide(L)'
;KLLNAYQALLQPGALQQFGNGNSFEKAFAAAICQNNNASKPLNISMDNLLQARLAFLTNWGAEKASQFPLRLVDHLLQLQKEGIWDAYQQWVFGAALNPTAYQQWQTVHAKEAQAYQQFQQGRVFKVPTQQYYTGN
;
A
#
# COMPACT_ATOMS: atom_id res chain seq x y z
N LYS A 1 4.97 -11.48 6.54
CA LYS A 1 5.64 -10.33 5.87
C LYS A 1 4.59 -9.53 5.10
N LEU A 2 4.68 -8.19 5.07
CA LEU A 2 3.68 -7.31 4.43
C LEU A 2 3.38 -7.69 2.97
N LEU A 3 4.42 -8.07 2.22
CA LEU A 3 4.30 -8.54 0.84
C LEU A 3 3.34 -9.73 0.71
N ASN A 4 3.49 -10.77 1.53
CA ASN A 4 2.64 -11.97 1.46
C ASN A 4 1.17 -11.65 1.78
N ALA A 5 0.92 -10.70 2.68
CA ALA A 5 -0.45 -10.28 3.01
C ALA A 5 -1.10 -9.57 1.81
N TYR A 6 -0.37 -8.64 1.18
CA TYR A 6 -0.82 -8.00 -0.07
C TYR A 6 -1.03 -9.03 -1.19
N GLN A 7 -0.12 -9.99 -1.33
CA GLN A 7 -0.25 -11.06 -2.32
C GLN A 7 -1.51 -11.90 -2.11
N ALA A 8 -1.85 -12.21 -0.86
CA ALA A 8 -3.08 -12.93 -0.54
C ALA A 8 -4.34 -12.09 -0.84
N LEU A 9 -4.32 -10.78 -0.56
CA LEU A 9 -5.42 -9.85 -0.86
C LEU A 9 -5.66 -9.68 -2.38
N LEU A 10 -4.61 -9.89 -3.17
CA LEU A 10 -4.65 -9.84 -4.63
C LEU A 10 -4.96 -11.21 -5.28
N GLN A 11 -5.19 -12.28 -4.51
CA GLN A 11 -5.68 -13.53 -5.09
C GLN A 11 -7.19 -13.48 -5.36
N PRO A 12 -7.69 -14.19 -6.39
CA PRO A 12 -9.12 -14.35 -6.61
C PRO A 12 -9.78 -15.00 -5.39
N GLY A 13 -10.92 -14.45 -4.95
CA GLY A 13 -11.66 -14.92 -3.78
C GLY A 13 -11.20 -14.33 -2.44
N ALA A 14 -10.17 -13.46 -2.41
CA ALA A 14 -9.70 -12.82 -1.18
C ALA A 14 -10.81 -12.08 -0.42
N LEU A 15 -11.74 -11.42 -1.13
CA LEU A 15 -12.87 -10.71 -0.54
C LEU A 15 -13.74 -11.62 0.36
N GLN A 16 -13.88 -12.90 0.01
CA GLN A 16 -14.71 -13.87 0.74
C GLN A 16 -14.15 -14.15 2.14
N GLN A 17 -12.84 -14.00 2.33
CA GLN A 17 -12.19 -14.17 3.63
C GLN A 17 -12.56 -13.07 4.63
N PHE A 18 -13.04 -11.92 4.15
CA PHE A 18 -13.47 -10.78 4.96
C PHE A 18 -15.00 -10.71 5.14
N GLY A 19 -15.74 -11.75 4.71
CA GLY A 19 -17.20 -11.80 4.86
C GLY A 19 -17.68 -11.72 6.32
N ASN A 20 -16.87 -12.20 7.25
CA ASN A 20 -17.14 -12.15 8.70
C ASN A 20 -16.43 -10.97 9.40
N GLY A 21 -15.73 -10.11 8.68
CA GLY A 21 -15.04 -8.97 9.25
C GLY A 21 -15.99 -7.87 9.74
N ASN A 22 -15.45 -6.96 10.55
CA ASN A 22 -16.15 -5.75 10.97
C ASN A 22 -16.38 -4.79 9.78
N SER A 23 -17.16 -3.72 9.98
CA SER A 23 -17.49 -2.78 8.90
C SER A 23 -16.27 -2.13 8.25
N PHE A 24 -15.18 -1.95 9.01
CA PHE A 24 -13.90 -1.46 8.50
C PHE A 24 -13.21 -2.51 7.63
N GLU A 25 -13.09 -3.75 8.10
CA GLU A 25 -12.45 -4.86 7.38
C GLU A 25 -13.16 -5.15 6.06
N LYS A 26 -14.51 -5.13 6.06
CA LYS A 26 -15.32 -5.28 4.85
C LYS A 26 -15.10 -4.14 3.87
N ALA A 27 -15.09 -2.89 4.34
CA ALA A 27 -14.83 -1.74 3.49
C ALA A 27 -13.40 -1.77 2.93
N PHE A 28 -12.41 -2.12 3.75
CA PHE A 28 -11.01 -2.22 3.37
C PHE A 28 -10.79 -3.31 2.33
N ALA A 29 -11.35 -4.50 2.57
CA ALA A 29 -11.31 -5.60 1.62
C ALA A 29 -12.00 -5.25 0.29
N ALA A 30 -13.18 -4.61 0.34
CA ALA A 30 -13.88 -4.17 -0.86
C ALA A 30 -13.05 -3.17 -1.67
N ALA A 31 -12.42 -2.20 -1.02
CA ALA A 31 -11.60 -1.19 -1.69
C ALA A 31 -10.31 -1.78 -2.27
N ILE A 32 -9.62 -2.68 -1.56
CA ILE A 32 -8.35 -3.24 -2.03
C ILE A 32 -8.55 -4.32 -3.10
N CYS A 33 -9.63 -5.09 -3.01
CA CYS A 33 -9.99 -6.12 -3.99
C CYS A 33 -10.76 -5.55 -5.19
N GLN A 34 -11.10 -4.25 -5.21
CA GLN A 34 -11.94 -3.66 -6.26
C GLN A 34 -11.33 -3.77 -7.68
N ASN A 35 -10.01 -3.71 -7.78
CA ASN A 35 -9.28 -3.88 -9.04
C ASN A 35 -8.89 -5.33 -9.32
N ASN A 36 -9.29 -6.25 -8.44
CA ASN A 36 -8.92 -7.64 -8.48
C ASN A 36 -9.93 -8.45 -9.31
N ASN A 37 -10.19 -7.97 -10.54
CA ASN A 37 -11.15 -8.55 -11.49
C ASN A 37 -10.59 -9.78 -12.22
N ALA A 38 -9.39 -10.26 -11.85
CA ALA A 38 -8.72 -11.33 -12.57
C ALA A 38 -9.24 -12.70 -12.11
N SER A 39 -9.96 -13.40 -12.99
CA SER A 39 -10.31 -14.82 -12.86
C SER A 39 -9.11 -15.78 -12.92
N LYS A 40 -7.87 -15.25 -12.89
CA LYS A 40 -6.61 -16.00 -12.95
C LYS A 40 -5.65 -15.48 -11.88
N PRO A 41 -4.80 -16.35 -11.29
CA PRO A 41 -3.75 -15.90 -10.38
C PRO A 41 -2.86 -14.90 -11.11
N LEU A 42 -2.82 -13.67 -10.59
CA LEU A 42 -1.93 -12.63 -11.09
C LEU A 42 -0.48 -13.09 -10.86
N ASN A 43 0.36 -13.01 -11.89
CA ASN A 43 1.80 -12.92 -11.66
C ASN A 43 2.02 -11.60 -10.92
N ILE A 44 2.16 -11.67 -9.60
CA ILE A 44 2.26 -10.49 -8.76
C ILE A 44 3.64 -9.86 -8.98
N SER A 45 3.70 -8.95 -9.94
CA SER A 45 4.84 -8.07 -10.18
C SER A 45 4.78 -6.87 -9.24
N MET A 46 5.93 -6.20 -9.06
CA MET A 46 6.00 -4.94 -8.34
C MET A 46 4.99 -3.95 -8.91
N ASP A 47 4.97 -3.77 -10.24
CA ASP A 47 4.10 -2.82 -10.94
C ASP A 47 2.60 -3.04 -10.61
N ASN A 48 2.13 -4.29 -10.69
CA ASN A 48 0.75 -4.62 -10.35
C ASN A 48 0.41 -4.33 -8.88
N LEU A 49 1.35 -4.55 -7.96
CA LEU A 49 1.20 -4.17 -6.54
C LEU A 49 1.15 -2.65 -6.36
N LEU A 50 2.00 -1.90 -7.06
CA LEU A 50 2.04 -0.45 -6.99
C LEU A 50 0.71 0.14 -7.46
N GLN A 51 0.21 -0.33 -8.61
CA GLN A 51 -1.04 0.10 -9.22
C GLN A 51 -2.24 -0.22 -8.32
N ALA A 52 -2.33 -1.45 -7.80
CA ALA A 52 -3.42 -1.83 -6.90
C ALA A 52 -3.43 -0.98 -5.61
N ARG A 53 -2.25 -0.73 -5.03
CA ARG A 53 -2.12 0.09 -3.82
C ARG A 53 -2.48 1.55 -4.09
N LEU A 54 -2.06 2.10 -5.23
CA LEU A 54 -2.38 3.47 -5.63
C LEU A 54 -3.88 3.68 -5.83
N ALA A 55 -4.53 2.74 -6.51
CA ALA A 55 -5.96 2.78 -6.75
C ALA A 55 -6.75 2.60 -5.45
N PHE A 56 -6.32 1.71 -4.56
CA PHE A 56 -6.88 1.59 -3.20
C PHE A 56 -6.80 2.92 -2.45
N LEU A 57 -5.63 3.58 -2.42
CA LEU A 57 -5.44 4.84 -1.68
C LEU A 57 -6.30 5.97 -2.23
N THR A 58 -6.36 6.07 -3.55
CA THR A 58 -7.17 7.08 -4.24
C THR A 58 -8.65 6.86 -3.94
N ASN A 59 -9.12 5.62 -4.07
CA ASN A 59 -10.53 5.34 -3.82
C ASN A 59 -10.88 5.47 -2.33
N TRP A 60 -10.02 4.97 -1.43
CA TRP A 60 -10.22 5.13 0.01
C TRP A 60 -10.25 6.60 0.40
N GLY A 61 -9.32 7.41 -0.12
CA GLY A 61 -9.27 8.85 0.09
C GLY A 61 -10.56 9.57 -0.32
N ALA A 62 -11.18 9.14 -1.43
CA ALA A 62 -12.39 9.76 -1.95
C ALA A 62 -13.68 9.29 -1.25
N GLU A 63 -13.83 7.98 -1.03
CA GLU A 63 -15.10 7.37 -0.62
C GLU A 63 -15.17 7.01 0.87
N LYS A 64 -14.03 6.69 1.48
CA LYS A 64 -13.97 6.07 2.81
C LYS A 64 -13.20 6.87 3.85
N ALA A 65 -12.41 7.87 3.47
CA ALA A 65 -11.63 8.68 4.40
C ALA A 65 -12.48 9.40 5.46
N SER A 66 -13.69 9.81 5.11
CA SER A 66 -14.64 10.44 6.05
C SER A 66 -15.27 9.44 7.04
N GLN A 67 -15.44 8.17 6.63
CA GLN A 67 -16.02 7.11 7.46
C GLN A 67 -14.97 6.40 8.31
N PHE A 68 -13.77 6.23 7.75
CA PHE A 68 -12.64 5.53 8.33
C PHE A 68 -11.35 6.33 8.08
N PRO A 69 -11.13 7.40 8.86
CA PRO A 69 -9.89 8.18 8.76
C PRO A 69 -8.68 7.29 9.04
N LEU A 70 -7.81 7.16 8.05
CA LEU A 70 -6.55 6.42 8.12
C LEU A 70 -5.39 7.36 7.83
N ARG A 71 -4.61 7.71 8.86
CA ARG A 71 -3.40 8.55 8.74
C ARG A 71 -2.41 7.93 7.76
N LEU A 72 -2.37 6.60 7.71
CA LEU A 72 -1.54 5.89 6.76
C LEU A 72 -1.94 6.25 5.32
N VAL A 73 -3.24 6.30 4.99
CA VAL A 73 -3.70 6.67 3.65
C VAL A 73 -3.33 8.13 3.34
N ASP A 74 -3.55 9.04 4.28
CA ASP A 74 -3.18 10.45 4.11
C ASP A 74 -1.67 10.62 3.88
N HIS A 75 -0.85 9.89 4.62
CA HIS A 75 0.60 9.93 4.49
C HIS A 75 1.06 9.36 3.14
N LEU A 76 0.44 8.28 2.69
CA LEU A 76 0.73 7.66 1.40
C LEU A 76 0.30 8.57 0.23
N LEU A 77 -0.84 9.25 0.33
CA LEU A 77 -1.27 10.27 -0.64
C LEU A 77 -0.35 11.49 -0.62
N GLN A 78 0.18 11.88 0.55
CA GLN A 78 1.16 12.94 0.65
C GLN A 78 2.48 12.53 -0.03
N LEU A 79 2.97 11.31 0.17
CA LEU A 79 4.15 10.78 -0.53
C LEU A 79 3.97 10.81 -2.05
N GLN A 80 2.76 10.55 -2.55
CA GLN A 80 2.43 10.67 -3.96
C GLN A 80 2.51 12.12 -4.45
N LYS A 81 1.95 13.07 -3.70
CA LYS A 81 2.03 14.51 -4.04
C LYS A 81 3.46 15.04 -4.01
N GLU A 82 4.29 14.53 -3.11
CA GLU A 82 5.71 14.91 -3.01
C GLU A 82 6.61 14.18 -4.01
N GLY A 83 6.08 13.23 -4.80
CA GLY A 83 6.85 12.45 -5.78
C GLY A 83 7.80 11.41 -5.15
N ILE A 84 7.63 11.10 -3.86
CA ILE A 84 8.47 10.17 -3.09
C ILE A 84 7.85 8.76 -3.05
N TRP A 85 6.63 8.62 -3.57
CA TRP A 85 5.86 7.38 -3.58
C TRP A 85 6.63 6.17 -4.12
N ASP A 86 7.25 6.29 -5.30
CA ASP A 86 7.98 5.17 -5.90
C ASP A 86 9.18 4.72 -5.06
N ALA A 87 9.95 5.68 -4.53
CA ALA A 87 11.08 5.39 -3.65
C ALA A 87 10.63 4.68 -2.37
N TYR A 88 9.52 5.13 -1.78
CA TYR A 88 8.90 4.47 -0.63
C TYR A 88 8.49 3.04 -0.97
N GLN A 89 7.84 2.81 -2.12
CA GLN A 89 7.40 1.47 -2.48
C GLN A 89 8.59 0.53 -2.76
N GLN A 90 9.64 1.02 -3.43
CA GLN A 90 10.87 0.27 -3.66
C GLN A 90 11.58 -0.06 -2.34
N TRP A 91 11.58 0.84 -1.37
CA TRP A 91 12.12 0.56 -0.05
C TRP A 91 11.29 -0.49 0.72
N VAL A 92 9.95 -0.42 0.64
CA VAL A 92 9.06 -1.36 1.35
C VAL A 92 9.05 -2.76 0.71
N PHE A 93 8.93 -2.83 -0.61
CA PHE A 93 8.69 -4.08 -1.34
C PHE A 93 9.84 -4.50 -2.24
N GLY A 94 10.68 -3.58 -2.73
CA GLY A 94 11.75 -3.88 -3.68
C GLY A 94 12.71 -4.92 -3.15
N ALA A 95 13.22 -4.73 -1.94
CA ALA A 95 14.11 -5.72 -1.30
C ALA A 95 13.42 -7.07 -1.00
N ALA A 96 12.10 -7.07 -0.76
CA ALA A 96 11.33 -8.28 -0.47
C ALA A 96 10.95 -9.06 -1.73
N LEU A 97 10.83 -8.38 -2.87
CA LEU A 97 10.36 -8.94 -4.14
C LEU A 97 11.53 -9.35 -5.03
N ASN A 98 12.55 -8.48 -5.17
CA ASN A 98 13.77 -8.79 -5.89
C ASN A 98 14.94 -7.91 -5.40
N PRO A 99 15.81 -8.43 -4.51
CA PRO A 99 16.94 -7.69 -3.95
C PRO A 99 17.91 -7.15 -5.02
N THR A 100 18.15 -7.90 -6.07
CA THR A 100 19.06 -7.52 -7.17
C THR A 100 18.50 -6.36 -7.98
N ALA A 101 17.21 -6.43 -8.32
CA ALA A 101 16.54 -5.32 -9.01
C ALA A 101 16.48 -4.06 -8.14
N TYR A 102 16.32 -4.21 -6.82
CA TYR A 102 16.34 -3.09 -5.90
C TYR A 102 17.70 -2.39 -5.82
N GLN A 103 18.81 -3.15 -5.80
CA GLN A 103 20.16 -2.56 -5.86
C GLN A 103 20.41 -1.79 -7.17
N GLN A 104 19.99 -2.36 -8.30
CA GLN A 104 20.06 -1.68 -9.60
C GLN A 104 19.22 -0.41 -9.60
N TRP A 105 17.98 -0.50 -9.10
CA TRP A 105 17.08 0.65 -8.99
C TRP A 105 17.70 1.76 -8.13
N GLN A 106 18.30 1.46 -6.98
CA GLN A 106 18.99 2.47 -6.16
C GLN A 106 20.12 3.18 -6.90
N THR A 107 20.80 2.48 -7.80
CA THR A 107 21.90 3.06 -8.58
C THR A 107 21.38 3.97 -9.69
N VAL A 108 20.31 3.55 -10.38
CA VAL A 108 19.67 4.32 -11.46
C VAL A 108 18.87 5.51 -10.93
N HIS A 109 18.20 5.34 -9.78
CA HIS A 109 17.28 6.28 -9.14
C HIS A 109 17.88 6.86 -7.85
N ALA A 110 19.19 7.16 -7.87
CA ALA A 110 19.91 7.65 -6.69
C ALA A 110 19.31 8.95 -6.11
N LYS A 111 18.76 9.82 -6.96
CA LYS A 111 18.06 11.05 -6.53
C LYS A 111 16.79 10.75 -5.75
N GLU A 112 15.94 9.84 -6.25
CA GLU A 112 14.70 9.45 -5.54
C GLU A 112 15.01 8.70 -4.24
N ALA A 113 16.05 7.85 -4.25
CA ALA A 113 16.52 7.18 -3.04
C ALA A 113 17.03 8.17 -1.98
N GLN A 114 17.81 9.18 -2.36
CA GLN A 114 18.25 10.24 -1.44
C GLN A 114 17.09 11.10 -0.94
N ALA A 115 16.14 11.48 -1.82
CA ALA A 115 14.95 12.24 -1.42
C ALA A 115 14.14 11.47 -0.36
N TYR A 116 13.99 10.16 -0.54
CA TYR A 116 13.35 9.31 0.46
C TYR A 116 14.13 9.21 1.77
N GLN A 117 15.46 9.09 1.71
CA GLN A 117 16.31 9.08 2.92
C GLN A 117 16.18 10.40 3.70
N GLN A 118 16.18 11.55 3.02
CA GLN A 118 15.95 12.85 3.66
C GLN A 118 14.55 12.95 4.26
N PHE A 119 13.53 12.45 3.56
CA PHE A 119 12.16 12.42 4.05
C PHE A 119 12.01 11.55 5.30
N GLN A 120 12.63 10.36 5.34
CA GLN A 120 12.66 9.50 6.53
C GLN A 120 13.35 10.16 7.73
N GLN A 121 14.46 10.87 7.49
CA GLN A 121 15.20 11.55 8.54
C GLN A 121 14.45 12.78 9.08
N GLY A 122 13.69 13.48 8.23
CA GLY A 122 12.95 14.69 8.59
C GLY A 122 11.56 14.47 9.19
N ARG A 123 10.94 13.30 8.99
CA ARG A 123 9.57 13.04 9.45
C ARG A 123 9.44 11.67 10.13
N VAL A 124 9.28 11.69 11.45
CA VAL A 124 8.81 10.52 12.19
C VAL A 124 7.31 10.36 11.89
N PHE A 125 6.95 9.32 11.14
CA PHE A 125 5.55 8.95 10.97
C PHE A 125 4.97 8.51 12.33
N LYS A 126 4.13 9.36 12.91
CA LYS A 126 3.39 9.06 14.15
C LYS A 126 1.94 8.75 13.80
N VAL A 127 1.49 7.55 14.15
CA VAL A 127 0.07 7.17 14.05
C VAL A 127 -0.68 7.83 15.20
N PRO A 128 -1.77 8.59 14.96
CA PRO A 128 -2.58 9.17 16.03
C PRO A 128 -3.23 8.08 16.89
N THR A 129 -3.33 8.35 18.20
CA THR A 129 -3.98 7.53 19.21
C THR A 129 -5.51 7.51 19.03
N GLN A 130 -6.01 6.89 17.96
CA GLN A 130 -7.43 6.53 17.77
C GLN A 130 -7.74 5.80 16.44
N GLN A 131 -6.71 5.39 15.68
CA GLN A 131 -6.89 4.74 14.38
C GLN A 131 -6.68 3.22 14.41
N TYR A 132 -6.74 2.63 15.61
CA TYR A 132 -6.79 1.20 15.77
C TYR A 132 -8.25 0.76 15.68
N TYR A 133 -8.67 0.39 14.47
CA TYR A 133 -9.93 -0.31 14.23
C TYR A 133 -9.78 -1.78 14.66
N THR A 134 -9.42 -2.01 15.92
CA THR A 134 -9.46 -3.36 16.50
C THR A 134 -10.92 -3.72 16.71
N GLY A 135 -11.38 -4.76 16.04
CA GLY A 135 -12.71 -5.32 16.24
C GLY A 135 -12.89 -5.75 17.70
N ASN A 136 -14.04 -5.40 18.26
CA ASN A 136 -14.59 -6.04 19.45
C ASN A 136 -15.30 -7.32 19.01
#